data_AF-A0AAU3QB97-F1
#
_entry.id   AF-A0AAU3QB97-F1
#
_cell.length_a   1.000
_cell.length_b   1.000
_cell.length_c   1.000
_cell.angle_alpha   90.00
_cell.angle_beta   90.00
_cell.angle_gamma   90.00
#
_symmetry.space_group_name_H-M   'P 1'
#
loop_
_entity.id
_entity.type
_entity.pdbx_description
1 polymer ?
#
loop_
_entity_poly.entity_id
_entity_poly.type
_entity_poly.pdbx_seq_one_letter_code
_entity_poly.pdbx_strand_id
1 'polypeptide(L)'
;MSDTTTETSEATEAVAAPVIPEMDLGSLLNTAVRKAVVGQVSTEAKTIAAGVIAAMLTPEVIAGMRETAILEAERALNPPPEIEVEAEPEAEEEEKAEEEPELFYRDVGEFVDKQIANLYRREVGPSTEGQRRWCPRWWDHGEAYGRLEDLWRAWEKARQGEGDEMATWWITHCDPMMDRLLDPDGVFSACSVGHGHHYQTPVPRLALVEAPEGFFADGYTPAEPAPLSSSTLVIPRPSVGRSRVVKAFGQ
;
A
#
# COMPACT_ATOMS: atom_id res chain seq x y z
N MET A 1 -18.21 -5.29 69.89
CA MET A 1 -17.19 -5.51 70.95
C MET A 1 -16.11 -6.32 70.27
N SER A 2 -15.17 -5.63 69.60
CA SER A 2 -13.83 -5.27 70.16
C SER A 2 -13.06 -6.56 70.43
N ASP A 3 -11.95 -6.87 69.75
CA ASP A 3 -10.76 -6.04 69.70
C ASP A 3 -9.92 -6.19 68.42
N THR A 4 -9.35 -5.05 68.04
CA THR A 4 -8.22 -4.87 67.14
C THR A 4 -6.94 -5.10 67.92
N THR A 5 -6.03 -5.95 67.42
CA THR A 5 -4.61 -5.88 67.79
C THR A 5 -3.78 -5.81 66.52
N THR A 6 -3.22 -4.63 66.31
CA THR A 6 -2.16 -4.33 65.36
C THR A 6 -0.83 -4.65 66.05
N GLU A 7 -0.09 -5.66 65.61
CA GLU A 7 1.32 -5.83 65.97
C GLU A 7 2.19 -5.50 64.76
N THR A 8 2.91 -4.40 64.91
CA THR A 8 4.07 -4.01 64.10
C THR A 8 5.27 -4.81 64.59
N SER A 9 5.89 -5.62 63.73
CA SER A 9 7.21 -6.20 63.99
C SER A 9 8.14 -5.90 62.82
N GLU A 10 9.25 -5.27 63.19
CA GLU A 10 10.33 -4.77 62.36
C GLU A 10 11.30 -5.90 61.97
N ALA A 11 11.77 -5.81 60.71
CA ALA A 11 12.99 -6.33 60.09
C ALA A 11 13.65 -7.65 60.59
N THR A 12 13.79 -8.59 59.65
CA THR A 12 15.08 -9.24 59.38
C THR A 12 15.15 -9.63 57.90
N GLU A 13 15.79 -8.78 57.10
CA GLU A 13 16.07 -9.04 55.69
C GLU A 13 17.26 -10.01 55.60
N ALA A 14 16.97 -11.25 55.23
CA ALA A 14 17.98 -12.26 54.96
C ALA A 14 18.61 -11.98 53.58
N VAL A 15 19.91 -11.70 53.56
CA VAL A 15 20.68 -11.48 52.32
C VAL A 15 20.74 -12.80 51.54
N ALA A 16 20.01 -12.86 50.43
CA ALA A 16 20.08 -13.97 49.48
C ALA A 16 21.40 -13.92 48.69
N ALA A 17 22.06 -15.08 48.57
CA ALA A 17 23.31 -15.25 47.84
C ALA A 17 23.20 -14.80 46.37
N PRO A 18 24.26 -14.24 45.76
CA PRO A 18 24.22 -13.83 44.37
C PRO A 18 24.07 -15.05 43.45
N VAL A 19 22.96 -15.07 42.71
CA VAL A 19 22.72 -15.98 41.59
C VAL A 19 23.76 -15.65 40.52
N ILE A 20 24.74 -16.54 40.34
CA ILE A 20 25.68 -16.46 39.23
C ILE A 20 24.88 -16.68 37.95
N PRO A 21 24.93 -15.77 36.95
CA PRO A 21 24.23 -16.00 35.69
C PRO A 21 24.84 -17.22 34.99
N GLU A 22 24.06 -18.29 34.87
CA GLU A 22 24.40 -19.40 33.98
C GLU A 22 24.55 -18.82 32.56
N MET A 23 25.79 -18.80 32.04
CA MET A 23 26.02 -18.59 30.62
C MET A 23 25.25 -19.68 29.86
N ASP A 24 24.24 -19.29 29.09
CA ASP A 24 23.52 -20.19 28.19
C ASP A 24 24.46 -20.65 27.06
N LEU A 25 25.19 -21.71 27.37
CA LEU A 25 26.15 -22.35 26.48
C LEU A 25 25.48 -22.82 25.18
N GLY A 26 24.19 -23.18 25.24
CA GLY A 26 23.42 -23.65 24.08
C GLY A 26 23.17 -22.55 23.06
N SER A 27 22.79 -21.35 23.52
CA SER A 27 22.63 -20.18 22.65
C SER A 27 23.96 -19.72 22.02
N LEU A 28 25.05 -19.74 22.80
CA LEU A 28 26.39 -19.41 22.29
C LEU A 28 26.86 -20.42 21.24
N LEU A 29 26.66 -21.72 21.48
CA LEU A 29 26.98 -22.79 20.53
C LEU A 29 26.15 -22.66 19.25
N ASN A 30 24.84 -22.44 19.36
CA ASN A 30 23.97 -22.25 18.20
C ASN A 30 24.38 -21.03 17.36
N THR A 31 24.77 -19.93 18.01
CA THR A 31 25.25 -18.72 17.33
C THR A 31 26.57 -18.97 16.61
N ALA A 32 27.50 -19.67 17.27
CA ALA A 32 28.79 -20.04 16.68
C ALA A 32 28.60 -20.98 15.47
N VAL A 33 27.73 -21.99 15.58
CA VAL A 33 27.41 -22.93 14.49
C VAL A 33 26.78 -22.20 13.31
N ARG A 34 25.78 -21.34 13.53
CA ARG A 34 25.16 -20.56 12.44
C ARG A 34 26.19 -19.69 11.72
N LYS A 35 27.06 -19.01 12.47
CA LYS A 35 28.12 -18.16 11.88
C LYS A 35 29.09 -18.98 11.04
N ALA A 36 29.50 -20.16 11.52
CA ALA A 36 30.37 -21.06 10.79
C ALA A 36 29.70 -21.56 9.49
N VAL A 37 28.44 -21.99 9.56
CA VAL A 37 27.67 -22.46 8.39
C VAL A 37 27.51 -21.34 7.36
N VAL A 38 27.14 -20.13 7.77
CA VAL A 38 27.01 -18.97 6.86
C VAL A 38 28.34 -18.63 6.19
N GLY A 39 29.45 -18.67 6.95
CA GLY A 39 30.78 -18.45 6.39
C GLY A 39 31.15 -19.49 5.33
N GLN A 40 30.83 -20.76 5.57
CA GLN A 40 31.12 -21.84 4.63
C GLN A 40 30.24 -21.74 3.37
N VAL A 41 28.94 -21.50 3.53
CA VAL A 41 28.01 -21.27 2.41
C VAL A 41 28.46 -20.07 1.56
N SER A 42 28.87 -18.96 2.18
CA SER A 42 29.37 -17.79 1.45
C SER A 42 30.65 -18.12 0.66
N THR A 43 31.52 -18.97 1.19
CA THR A 43 32.75 -19.39 0.51
C THR A 43 32.44 -20.25 -0.71
N GLU A 44 31.55 -21.23 -0.58
CA GLU A 44 31.11 -22.07 -1.71
C GLU A 44 30.36 -21.24 -2.76
N ALA A 45 29.50 -20.32 -2.33
CA ALA A 45 28.79 -19.42 -3.24
C ALA A 45 29.75 -18.54 -4.05
N LYS A 46 30.85 -18.05 -3.44
CA LYS A 46 31.90 -17.32 -4.16
C LYS A 46 32.61 -18.19 -5.20
N THR A 47 32.89 -19.45 -4.88
CA THR A 47 33.49 -20.40 -5.83
C THR A 47 32.58 -20.66 -7.02
N ILE A 48 31.29 -20.87 -6.78
CA ILE A 48 30.28 -21.06 -7.83
C ILE A 48 30.17 -19.79 -8.70
N ALA A 49 30.05 -18.62 -8.07
CA ALA A 49 29.96 -17.35 -8.78
C ALA A 49 31.21 -17.09 -9.65
N ALA A 50 32.41 -17.38 -9.13
CA ALA A 50 33.65 -17.27 -9.89
C ALA A 50 33.66 -18.20 -11.11
N GLY A 51 33.15 -19.43 -10.98
CA GLY A 51 33.01 -20.35 -12.11
C GLY A 51 32.03 -19.86 -13.19
N VAL A 52 30.88 -19.32 -12.78
CA VAL A 52 29.87 -18.77 -13.71
C VAL A 52 30.41 -17.54 -14.44
N ILE A 53 31.04 -16.62 -13.71
CA ILE A 53 31.65 -15.40 -14.29
C ILE A 53 32.77 -15.79 -15.26
N ALA A 54 33.61 -16.76 -14.92
CA ALA A 54 34.65 -17.25 -15.83
C ALA A 54 34.09 -17.89 -17.10
N ALA A 55 32.93 -18.55 -17.02
CA ALA A 55 32.25 -19.11 -18.19
C ALA A 55 31.58 -18.04 -19.07
N MET A 56 31.10 -16.94 -18.48
CA MET A 56 30.50 -15.80 -19.21
C MET A 56 31.55 -14.86 -19.81
N LEU A 57 32.71 -14.72 -19.17
CA LEU A 57 33.84 -13.91 -19.66
C LEU A 57 34.67 -14.70 -20.67
N THR A 58 34.06 -15.06 -21.81
CA THR A 58 34.80 -15.66 -22.91
C THR A 58 35.82 -14.66 -23.48
N PRO A 59 36.88 -15.12 -24.16
CA PRO A 59 37.89 -14.24 -24.78
C PRO A 59 37.28 -13.20 -25.71
N GLU A 60 36.18 -13.53 -26.40
CA GLU A 60 35.44 -12.64 -27.29
C GLU A 60 34.70 -11.54 -26.53
N VAL A 61 34.05 -11.89 -25.41
CA VAL A 61 33.37 -10.92 -24.55
C VAL A 61 34.38 -9.96 -23.91
N ILE A 62 35.51 -10.49 -23.42
CA ILE A 62 36.60 -9.67 -22.87
C ILE A 62 37.19 -8.74 -23.95
N ALA A 63 37.33 -9.20 -25.19
CA ALA A 63 37.79 -8.38 -26.30
C ALA A 63 36.80 -7.25 -26.61
N GLY A 64 35.51 -7.54 -26.68
CA GLY A 64 34.46 -6.52 -26.90
C GLY A 64 34.38 -5.50 -25.75
N MET A 65 34.58 -5.92 -24.51
CA MET A 65 34.65 -5.01 -23.36
C MET A 65 35.89 -4.09 -23.41
N ARG A 66 37.01 -4.57 -23.95
CA ARG A 66 38.21 -3.73 -24.15
C ARG A 66 38.04 -2.76 -25.30
N GLU A 67 37.42 -3.19 -26.38
CA GLU A 67 37.12 -2.34 -27.54
C GLU A 67 36.17 -1.20 -27.16
N THR A 68 35.12 -1.49 -26.41
CA THR A 68 34.20 -0.47 -25.87
C THR A 68 34.91 0.48 -24.91
N ALA A 69 35.74 -0.02 -23.99
CA ALA A 69 36.52 0.82 -23.09
C ALA A 69 37.53 1.73 -23.82
N ILE A 70 38.12 1.26 -24.93
CA ILE A 70 39.00 2.06 -25.79
C ILE A 70 38.19 3.16 -26.50
N LEU A 71 37.04 2.82 -27.08
CA LEU A 71 36.17 3.80 -27.74
C LEU A 71 35.66 4.87 -26.77
N GLU A 72 35.31 4.49 -25.55
CA GLU A 72 34.91 5.43 -24.50
C GLU A 72 36.08 6.32 -24.03
N ALA A 73 37.28 5.75 -23.87
CA ALA A 73 38.48 6.51 -23.53
C ALA A 73 38.90 7.47 -24.66
N GLU A 74 38.79 7.04 -25.93
CA GLU A 74 39.02 7.89 -27.10
C GLU A 74 38.00 9.02 -27.17
N ARG A 75 36.71 8.75 -26.89
CA ARG A 75 35.66 9.77 -26.82
C ARG A 75 35.85 10.76 -25.67
N ALA A 76 36.42 10.33 -24.55
CA ALA A 76 36.74 11.20 -23.42
C ALA A 76 37.97 12.10 -23.71
N LEU A 77 38.96 11.58 -24.44
CA LEU A 77 40.17 12.32 -24.82
C LEU A 77 39.95 13.26 -26.01
N ASN A 78 39.09 12.87 -26.94
CA ASN A 78 38.72 13.66 -28.10
C ASN A 78 37.18 13.70 -28.20
N PRO A 79 36.52 14.54 -27.38
CA PRO A 79 35.09 14.74 -27.51
C PRO A 79 34.80 15.17 -28.95
N PRO A 80 33.78 14.60 -29.61
CA PRO A 80 33.41 15.05 -30.95
C PRO A 80 33.19 16.57 -30.89
N PRO A 81 33.61 17.32 -31.93
CA PRO A 81 33.32 18.75 -31.96
C PRO A 81 31.82 18.90 -31.76
N GLU A 82 31.44 19.70 -30.76
CA GLU A 82 30.07 20.17 -30.63
C GLU A 82 29.70 20.74 -32.00
N ILE A 83 28.83 20.04 -32.72
CA ILE A 83 28.19 20.64 -33.87
C ILE A 83 27.35 21.74 -33.23
N GLU A 84 27.82 22.98 -33.34
CA GLU A 84 26.98 24.16 -33.17
C GLU A 84 25.86 23.99 -34.19
N VAL A 85 24.75 23.43 -33.72
CA VAL A 85 23.50 23.42 -34.45
C VAL A 85 23.14 24.90 -34.58
N GLU A 86 23.40 25.49 -35.76
CA GLU A 86 22.79 26.75 -36.15
C GLU A 86 21.30 26.63 -35.83
N ALA A 87 20.78 27.58 -35.05
CA ALA A 87 19.42 27.59 -34.56
C ALA A 87 18.40 27.47 -35.71
N GLU A 88 18.03 26.22 -36.05
CA GLU A 88 16.64 25.89 -36.33
C GLU A 88 15.83 26.41 -35.14
N PRO A 89 14.66 27.04 -35.38
CA PRO A 89 13.97 27.79 -34.34
C PRO A 89 13.86 26.87 -33.14
N GLU A 90 14.29 27.35 -31.96
CA GLU A 90 14.10 26.66 -30.69
C GLU A 90 12.72 26.02 -30.75
N ALA A 91 12.69 24.71 -30.98
CA ALA A 91 11.57 23.92 -30.56
C ALA A 91 11.60 24.22 -29.08
N GLU A 92 10.68 25.09 -28.65
CA GLU A 92 10.26 25.17 -27.27
C GLU A 92 10.24 23.70 -26.84
N GLU A 93 11.23 23.30 -26.03
CA GLU A 93 10.99 22.23 -25.09
C GLU A 93 9.87 22.80 -24.25
N GLU A 94 8.64 22.69 -24.77
CA GLU A 94 7.45 22.54 -24.00
C GLU A 94 7.89 21.49 -22.99
N GLU A 95 8.24 21.97 -21.80
CA GLU A 95 8.06 21.25 -20.57
C GLU A 95 6.64 20.74 -20.70
N LYS A 96 6.52 19.53 -21.28
CA LYS A 96 5.26 18.90 -21.57
C LYS A 96 4.74 18.65 -20.19
N ALA A 97 4.02 19.64 -19.67
CA ALA A 97 3.23 19.52 -18.47
C ALA A 97 2.56 18.18 -18.65
N GLU A 98 2.93 17.19 -17.83
CA GLU A 98 2.28 15.89 -17.85
C GLU A 98 0.80 16.23 -17.68
N GLU A 99 0.07 16.28 -18.79
CA GLU A 99 -1.35 16.55 -18.78
C GLU A 99 -1.90 15.42 -17.93
N GLU A 100 -2.34 15.77 -16.71
CA GLU A 100 -2.91 14.78 -15.81
C GLU A 100 -3.96 14.02 -16.62
N PRO A 101 -3.79 12.69 -16.74
CA PRO A 101 -4.57 11.91 -17.67
C PRO A 101 -6.04 12.11 -17.34
N GLU A 102 -6.80 12.58 -18.33
CA GLU A 102 -8.21 12.89 -18.17
C GLU A 102 -8.95 11.66 -17.64
N LEU A 103 -9.71 11.82 -16.56
CA LEU A 103 -10.49 10.73 -15.96
C LEU A 103 -11.51 10.21 -16.97
N PHE A 104 -11.62 8.89 -17.09
CA PHE A 104 -12.57 8.29 -18.03
C PHE A 104 -14.01 8.34 -17.48
N TYR A 105 -14.16 8.10 -16.17
CA TYR A 105 -15.43 8.32 -15.47
C TYR A 105 -15.40 9.63 -14.71
N ARG A 106 -16.54 10.33 -14.60
CA ARG A 106 -16.62 11.63 -13.90
C ARG A 106 -16.38 11.50 -12.40
N ASP A 107 -16.93 10.45 -11.82
CA ASP A 107 -16.90 10.16 -10.40
C ASP A 107 -17.03 8.66 -10.14
N VAL A 108 -16.79 8.25 -8.89
CA VAL A 108 -16.96 6.86 -8.45
C VAL A 108 -18.39 6.34 -8.66
N GLY A 109 -19.40 7.21 -8.61
CA GLY A 109 -20.79 6.83 -8.84
C GLY A 109 -21.01 6.32 -10.26
N GLU A 110 -20.50 7.07 -11.23
CA GLU A 110 -20.53 6.68 -12.64
C GLU A 110 -19.68 5.43 -12.91
N PHE A 111 -18.49 5.32 -12.29
CA PHE A 111 -17.68 4.10 -12.37
C PHE A 111 -18.44 2.88 -11.83
N VAL A 112 -19.10 2.98 -10.68
CA VAL A 112 -19.84 1.85 -10.12
C VAL A 112 -21.03 1.47 -11.00
N ASP A 113 -21.79 2.45 -11.48
CA ASP A 113 -22.96 2.23 -12.33
C ASP A 113 -22.59 1.63 -13.69
N LYS A 114 -21.59 2.21 -14.38
CA LYS A 114 -21.23 1.83 -15.74
C LYS A 114 -20.21 0.71 -15.82
N GLN A 115 -19.28 0.61 -14.86
CA GLN A 115 -18.22 -0.40 -14.86
C GLN A 115 -18.55 -1.57 -13.95
N ILE A 116 -18.65 -1.34 -12.64
CA ILE A 116 -18.72 -2.43 -11.64
C ILE A 116 -20.04 -3.18 -11.74
N ALA A 117 -21.18 -2.50 -11.76
CA ALA A 117 -22.50 -3.15 -11.80
C ALA A 117 -22.70 -3.98 -13.09
N ASN A 118 -22.07 -3.57 -14.20
CA ASN A 118 -22.19 -4.27 -15.49
C ASN A 118 -21.22 -5.44 -15.65
N LEU A 119 -20.00 -5.32 -15.10
CA LEU A 119 -18.99 -6.37 -15.15
C LEU A 119 -19.16 -7.41 -14.07
N TYR A 120 -19.38 -6.98 -12.82
CA TYR A 120 -19.34 -7.82 -11.63
C TYR A 120 -20.70 -8.50 -11.39
N ARG A 121 -21.11 -9.35 -12.34
CA ARG A 121 -22.39 -10.05 -12.29
C ARG A 121 -22.30 -11.25 -11.35
N ARG A 122 -22.94 -11.12 -10.19
CA ARG A 122 -23.13 -12.18 -9.21
C ARG A 122 -24.59 -12.22 -8.80
N GLU A 123 -25.09 -13.39 -8.43
CA GLU A 123 -26.44 -13.50 -7.89
C GLU A 123 -26.48 -12.86 -6.50
N VAL A 124 -27.06 -11.66 -6.43
CA VAL A 124 -27.31 -10.89 -5.20
C VAL A 124 -28.82 -10.65 -5.11
N GLY A 125 -29.54 -11.63 -4.58
CA GLY A 125 -30.99 -11.58 -4.46
C GLY A 125 -31.48 -12.23 -3.17
N PRO A 126 -32.81 -12.22 -2.92
CA PRO A 126 -33.38 -12.75 -1.69
C PRO A 126 -32.99 -14.20 -1.39
N SER A 127 -32.78 -15.02 -2.42
CA SER A 127 -32.37 -16.42 -2.29
C SER A 127 -30.88 -16.62 -2.00
N THR A 128 -30.05 -15.60 -2.19
CA THR A 128 -28.58 -15.67 -2.02
C THR A 128 -28.06 -14.76 -0.91
N GLU A 129 -28.92 -14.14 -0.10
CA GLU A 129 -28.51 -13.19 0.96
C GLU A 129 -27.56 -13.81 2.00
N GLY A 130 -27.64 -15.13 2.22
CA GLY A 130 -26.72 -15.84 3.11
C GLY A 130 -25.34 -16.17 2.50
N GLN A 131 -25.15 -15.88 1.21
CA GLN A 131 -23.91 -16.15 0.48
C GLN A 131 -23.27 -14.87 -0.04
N ARG A 132 -24.09 -13.91 -0.50
CA ARG A 132 -23.64 -12.62 -1.00
C ARG A 132 -24.63 -11.53 -0.64
N ARG A 133 -24.12 -10.37 -0.24
CA ARG A 133 -24.93 -9.18 0.02
C ARG A 133 -24.51 -8.03 -0.84
N TRP A 134 -25.49 -7.22 -1.23
CA TRP A 134 -25.26 -5.96 -1.90
C TRP A 134 -26.30 -4.96 -1.41
N CYS A 135 -25.86 -3.74 -1.12
CA CYS A 135 -26.77 -2.64 -0.80
C CYS A 135 -26.94 -1.76 -2.03
N PRO A 136 -28.16 -1.57 -2.56
CA PRO A 136 -28.41 -0.63 -3.67
C PRO A 136 -28.03 0.81 -3.34
N ARG A 137 -27.98 1.16 -2.05
CA ARG A 137 -27.52 2.46 -1.53
C ARG A 137 -26.10 2.37 -0.97
N TRP A 138 -25.21 1.73 -1.71
CA TRP A 138 -23.82 1.48 -1.29
C TRP A 138 -23.08 2.76 -0.86
N TRP A 139 -23.39 3.92 -1.46
CA TRP A 139 -22.78 5.22 -1.13
C TRP A 139 -23.12 5.72 0.27
N ASP A 140 -24.15 5.16 0.93
CA ASP A 140 -24.51 5.48 2.32
C ASP A 140 -23.62 4.73 3.34
N HIS A 141 -22.77 3.82 2.86
CA HIS A 141 -21.82 3.08 3.68
C HIS A 141 -20.40 3.62 3.45
N GLY A 142 -19.86 4.34 4.43
CA GLY A 142 -18.55 5.00 4.31
C GLY A 142 -17.40 4.05 3.96
N GLU A 143 -17.40 2.82 4.49
CA GLU A 143 -16.41 1.80 4.12
C GLU A 143 -16.57 1.36 2.65
N ALA A 144 -17.81 1.13 2.19
CA ALA A 144 -18.04 0.71 0.81
C ALA A 144 -17.68 1.82 -0.18
N TYR A 145 -18.07 3.05 0.14
CA TYR A 145 -17.72 4.23 -0.63
C TYR A 145 -16.19 4.37 -0.76
N GLY A 146 -15.44 4.27 0.33
CA GLY A 146 -13.98 4.36 0.30
C GLY A 146 -13.31 3.25 -0.52
N ARG A 147 -13.74 2.00 -0.32
CA ARG A 147 -13.22 0.86 -1.11
C ARG A 147 -13.47 1.04 -2.60
N LEU A 148 -14.66 1.48 -2.99
CA LEU A 148 -15.04 1.68 -4.39
C LEU A 148 -14.33 2.90 -5.01
N GLU A 149 -14.09 3.96 -4.22
CA GLU A 149 -13.31 5.13 -4.64
C GLU A 149 -11.86 4.74 -4.92
N ASP A 150 -11.22 3.99 -4.01
CA ASP A 150 -9.86 3.49 -4.21
C ASP A 150 -9.76 2.52 -5.38
N LEU A 151 -10.77 1.66 -5.54
CA LEU A 151 -10.86 0.73 -6.66
C LEU A 151 -10.94 1.45 -8.00
N TRP A 152 -11.74 2.52 -8.07
CA TRP A 152 -11.85 3.39 -9.24
C TRP A 152 -10.53 4.09 -9.55
N ARG A 153 -9.86 4.67 -8.54
CA ARG A 153 -8.55 5.33 -8.72
C ARG A 153 -7.49 4.37 -9.24
N ALA A 154 -7.45 3.15 -8.71
CA ALA A 154 -6.56 2.11 -9.19
C ALA A 154 -6.89 1.70 -10.64
N TRP A 155 -8.17 1.66 -11.00
CA TRP A 155 -8.62 1.35 -12.36
C TRP A 155 -8.22 2.45 -13.36
N GLU A 156 -8.40 3.72 -13.00
CA GLU A 156 -8.01 4.87 -13.83
C GLU A 156 -6.51 4.86 -14.14
N LYS A 157 -5.69 4.46 -13.18
CA LYS A 157 -4.26 4.24 -13.40
C LYS A 157 -4.00 3.04 -14.31
N ALA A 158 -4.65 1.91 -14.03
CA ALA A 158 -4.42 0.66 -14.74
C ALA A 158 -4.80 0.74 -16.23
N ARG A 159 -5.86 1.47 -16.59
CA ARG A 159 -6.29 1.61 -18.00
C ARG A 159 -5.33 2.40 -18.88
N GLN A 160 -4.39 3.13 -18.29
CA GLN A 160 -3.37 3.89 -19.01
C GLN A 160 -2.12 3.05 -19.26
N GLY A 161 -2.01 1.89 -18.60
CA GLY A 161 -0.94 0.94 -18.82
C GLY A 161 -1.04 0.29 -20.20
N GLU A 162 0.12 -0.02 -20.78
CA GLU A 162 0.24 -0.70 -22.08
C GLU A 162 0.49 -2.22 -21.92
N GLY A 163 0.65 -2.70 -20.69
CA GLY A 163 1.03 -4.07 -20.36
C GLY A 163 -0.03 -4.81 -19.55
N ASP A 164 0.39 -5.38 -18.42
CA ASP A 164 -0.43 -6.23 -17.56
C ASP A 164 -1.12 -5.46 -16.42
N GLU A 165 -1.10 -4.13 -16.43
CA GLU A 165 -1.61 -3.30 -15.34
C GLU A 165 -3.10 -3.55 -15.09
N MET A 166 -3.90 -3.75 -16.15
CA MET A 166 -5.32 -4.09 -16.00
C MET A 166 -5.51 -5.48 -15.37
N ALA A 167 -4.68 -6.46 -15.74
CA ALA A 167 -4.73 -7.80 -15.14
C ALA A 167 -4.30 -7.76 -13.66
N THR A 168 -3.26 -6.98 -13.35
CA THR A 168 -2.85 -6.69 -11.98
C THR A 168 -3.98 -6.04 -11.21
N TRP A 169 -4.65 -5.03 -11.77
CA TRP A 169 -5.78 -4.37 -11.12
C TRP A 169 -6.91 -5.33 -10.71
N TRP A 170 -7.25 -6.28 -11.59
CA TRP A 170 -8.22 -7.32 -11.25
C TRP A 170 -7.79 -8.14 -10.03
N ILE A 171 -6.56 -8.66 -10.06
CA ILE A 171 -6.06 -9.61 -9.08
C ILE A 171 -5.76 -8.93 -7.74
N THR A 172 -5.19 -7.74 -7.75
CA THR A 172 -4.67 -7.07 -6.54
C THR A 172 -5.68 -6.14 -5.89
N HIS A 173 -6.64 -5.60 -6.65
CA HIS A 173 -7.57 -4.59 -6.16
C HIS A 173 -9.02 -5.03 -6.31
N CYS A 174 -9.47 -5.33 -7.54
CA CYS A 174 -10.88 -5.55 -7.83
C CYS A 174 -11.43 -6.78 -7.10
N ASP A 175 -10.88 -7.96 -7.35
CA ASP A 175 -11.41 -9.19 -6.79
C ASP A 175 -11.37 -9.21 -5.25
N PRO A 176 -10.24 -8.87 -4.60
CA PRO A 176 -10.19 -8.86 -3.14
C PRO A 176 -11.14 -7.85 -2.50
N MET A 177 -11.33 -6.66 -3.10
CA MET A 177 -12.25 -5.66 -2.54
C MET A 177 -13.71 -6.03 -2.78
N MET A 178 -14.05 -6.52 -3.98
CA MET A 178 -15.40 -6.95 -4.31
C MET A 178 -15.83 -8.17 -3.51
N ASP A 179 -14.94 -9.13 -3.27
CA ASP A 179 -15.21 -10.27 -2.40
C ASP A 179 -15.58 -9.82 -0.98
N ARG A 180 -14.86 -8.83 -0.43
CA ARG A 180 -15.16 -8.27 0.90
C ARG A 180 -16.43 -7.45 0.95
N LEU A 181 -16.76 -6.75 -0.14
CA LEU A 181 -18.02 -5.99 -0.25
C LEU A 181 -19.21 -6.94 -0.33
N LEU A 182 -19.07 -8.03 -1.08
CA LEU A 182 -20.12 -9.02 -1.28
C LEU A 182 -20.25 -10.01 -0.12
N ASP A 183 -19.28 -10.06 0.78
CA ASP A 183 -19.29 -10.93 1.96
C ASP A 183 -20.59 -10.72 2.79
N PRO A 184 -21.33 -11.79 3.12
CA PRO A 184 -22.55 -11.68 3.92
C PRO A 184 -22.32 -11.13 5.32
N ASP A 185 -21.09 -11.23 5.85
CA ASP A 185 -20.67 -10.66 7.13
C ASP A 185 -19.91 -9.33 6.95
N GLY A 186 -19.84 -8.81 5.72
CA GLY A 186 -19.12 -7.60 5.35
C GLY A 186 -19.90 -6.29 5.59
N VAL A 187 -19.52 -5.28 4.81
CA VAL A 187 -20.04 -3.89 4.93
C VAL A 187 -21.56 -3.81 4.78
N PHE A 188 -22.14 -4.73 4.01
CA PHE A 188 -23.58 -4.80 3.75
C PHE A 188 -24.28 -5.86 4.59
N SER A 189 -23.68 -6.38 5.67
CA SER A 189 -24.26 -7.43 6.52
C SER A 189 -25.69 -7.14 7.01
N ALA A 190 -26.00 -5.88 7.33
CA ALA A 190 -27.33 -5.44 7.73
C ALA A 190 -28.26 -5.05 6.55
N CYS A 191 -27.79 -5.16 5.31
CA CYS A 191 -28.51 -4.75 4.09
C CYS A 191 -28.68 -5.93 3.13
N SER A 192 -29.62 -5.80 2.19
CA SER A 192 -29.72 -6.73 1.07
C SER A 192 -30.41 -6.08 -0.14
N VAL A 193 -30.36 -6.76 -1.29
CA VAL A 193 -31.12 -6.33 -2.47
C VAL A 193 -32.63 -6.49 -2.26
N GLY A 194 -33.05 -7.54 -1.54
CA GLY A 194 -34.46 -7.83 -1.28
C GLY A 194 -35.12 -6.87 -0.30
N HIS A 195 -34.42 -6.51 0.78
CA HIS A 195 -34.95 -5.67 1.86
C HIS A 195 -34.47 -4.21 1.79
N GLY A 196 -33.48 -3.93 0.94
CA GLY A 196 -32.91 -2.61 0.75
C GLY A 196 -31.93 -2.22 1.85
N HIS A 197 -31.70 -0.92 1.95
CA HIS A 197 -30.84 -0.33 2.98
C HIS A 197 -31.61 -0.17 4.30
N HIS A 198 -31.07 -0.70 5.40
CA HIS A 198 -31.70 -0.64 6.71
C HIS A 198 -31.08 0.43 7.62
N TYR A 199 -31.79 1.55 7.78
CA TYR A 199 -31.40 2.64 8.70
C TYR A 199 -31.65 2.33 10.18
N GLN A 200 -32.49 1.33 10.49
CA GLN A 200 -33.00 1.11 11.84
C GLN A 200 -32.09 0.27 12.73
N THR A 201 -31.08 -0.38 12.13
CA THR A 201 -30.07 -1.17 12.85
C THR A 201 -28.66 -0.72 12.44
N PRO A 202 -28.27 0.53 12.71
CA PRO A 202 -26.93 1.00 12.38
C PRO A 202 -25.91 0.18 13.16
N VAL A 203 -24.91 -0.35 12.46
CA VAL A 203 -23.78 -1.03 13.10
C VAL A 203 -23.06 0.00 13.97
N PRO A 204 -22.88 -0.25 15.27
CA PRO A 204 -22.22 0.70 16.15
C PRO A 204 -20.78 0.92 15.69
N ARG A 205 -20.28 2.15 15.88
CA ARG A 205 -18.85 2.44 15.64
C ARG A 205 -17.99 1.49 16.46
N LEU A 206 -16.78 1.19 15.97
CA LEU A 206 -15.81 0.40 16.72
C LEU A 206 -15.57 1.02 18.10
N ALA A 207 -15.56 0.18 19.12
CA ALA A 207 -15.28 0.60 20.48
C ALA A 207 -13.85 1.12 20.55
N LEU A 208 -13.70 2.38 20.98
CA LEU A 208 -12.42 3.02 21.20
C LEU A 208 -12.33 3.38 22.68
N VAL A 209 -11.18 3.09 23.26
CA VAL A 209 -10.76 3.67 24.54
C VAL A 209 -9.84 4.84 24.19
N GLU A 210 -9.96 5.95 24.92
CA GLU A 210 -9.06 7.08 24.71
C GLU A 210 -7.61 6.63 24.93
N ALA A 211 -6.74 7.01 24.00
CA ALA A 211 -5.32 6.73 24.17
C ALA A 211 -4.76 7.56 25.33
N PRO A 212 -3.79 7.02 26.08
CA PRO A 212 -3.11 7.79 27.12
C PRO A 212 -2.54 9.10 26.58
N GLU A 213 -2.52 10.13 27.43
CA GLU A 213 -1.96 11.43 27.08
C GLU A 213 -0.52 11.28 26.58
N GLY A 214 -0.18 11.93 25.47
CA GLY A 214 1.14 11.87 24.85
C GLY A 214 1.44 10.61 24.03
N PHE A 215 0.54 9.61 23.97
CA PHE A 215 0.77 8.38 23.21
C PHE A 215 0.92 8.61 21.69
N PHE A 216 0.24 9.62 21.15
CA PHE A 216 0.29 10.00 19.73
C PHE A 216 1.04 11.33 19.49
N ALA A 217 1.90 11.77 20.41
CA ALA A 217 2.69 12.99 20.21
C ALA A 217 3.76 12.75 19.12
N ASP A 218 3.37 12.87 17.86
CA ASP A 218 4.18 12.71 16.65
C ASP A 218 4.77 14.04 16.14
N GLY A 219 4.63 15.12 16.93
CA GLY A 219 5.05 16.47 16.56
C GLY A 219 4.07 17.17 15.62
N TYR A 220 2.86 16.65 15.41
CA TYR A 220 1.82 17.33 14.64
C TYR A 220 1.29 18.57 15.38
N THR A 221 1.58 19.76 14.84
CA THR A 221 0.85 21.00 15.19
C THR A 221 -0.44 21.07 14.38
N PRO A 222 -1.63 21.08 15.00
CA PRO A 222 -2.87 21.18 14.25
C PRO A 222 -2.98 22.55 13.60
N ALA A 223 -3.00 22.61 12.27
CA ALA A 223 -3.79 23.63 11.60
C ALA A 223 -5.25 23.20 11.77
N GLU A 224 -6.00 23.89 12.62
CA GLU A 224 -7.35 23.51 13.08
C GLU A 224 -8.20 22.83 11.98
N PRO A 225 -8.48 21.52 12.08
CA PRO A 225 -9.47 20.89 11.24
C PRO A 225 -10.88 21.13 11.82
N ALA A 226 -11.80 21.61 10.98
CA ALA A 226 -13.21 21.76 11.32
C ALA A 226 -13.82 20.43 11.79
N PRO A 227 -14.80 20.45 12.73
CA PRO A 227 -15.35 19.23 13.32
C PRO A 227 -16.01 18.34 12.26
N LEU A 228 -15.51 17.11 12.12
CA LEU A 228 -16.07 16.10 11.22
C LEU A 228 -17.30 15.44 11.85
N SER A 229 -18.45 15.53 11.17
CA SER A 229 -19.68 14.80 11.50
C SER A 229 -19.54 13.32 11.11
N SER A 230 -20.18 12.42 11.86
CA SER A 230 -20.32 11.02 11.45
C SER A 230 -21.00 10.97 10.07
N SER A 231 -20.43 10.19 9.15
CA SER A 231 -20.69 10.18 7.70
C SER A 231 -19.94 11.22 6.87
N THR A 232 -18.62 11.29 7.04
CA THR A 232 -17.74 11.71 5.94
C THR A 232 -16.43 10.95 6.02
N LEU A 233 -16.25 9.97 5.14
CA LEU A 233 -14.93 9.46 4.82
C LEU A 233 -14.09 10.65 4.34
N VAL A 234 -13.02 11.00 5.06
CA VAL A 234 -12.08 12.00 4.58
C VAL A 234 -11.24 11.35 3.50
N ILE A 235 -11.70 11.47 2.25
CA ILE A 235 -10.81 11.29 1.11
C ILE A 235 -9.84 12.48 1.13
N PRO A 236 -8.51 12.27 1.17
CA PRO A 236 -7.57 13.36 1.06
C PRO A 236 -7.91 14.15 -0.22
N ARG A 237 -8.22 15.44 -0.08
CA ARG A 237 -8.46 16.29 -1.25
C ARG A 237 -7.20 16.26 -2.11
N PRO A 238 -7.31 16.01 -3.43
CA PRO A 238 -6.17 16.25 -4.32
C PRO A 238 -5.71 17.70 -4.08
N SER A 239 -4.41 17.89 -3.97
CA SER A 239 -3.79 19.19 -3.73
C SER A 239 -4.37 20.23 -4.71
N VAL A 240 -4.71 21.41 -4.18
CA VAL A 240 -5.39 22.44 -4.95
C VAL A 240 -4.45 22.98 -6.03
N GLY A 241 -4.69 22.55 -7.27
CA GLY A 241 -4.10 23.11 -8.47
C GLY A 241 -5.14 23.20 -9.58
N ARG A 242 -5.62 24.43 -9.82
CA ARG A 242 -6.43 24.90 -10.95
C ARG A 242 -7.87 24.37 -11.13
N SER A 243 -8.74 25.35 -11.40
CA SER A 243 -10.18 25.23 -11.68
C SER A 243 -10.47 24.22 -12.79
N ARG A 244 -11.30 23.22 -12.50
CA ARG A 244 -11.70 22.16 -13.44
C ARG A 244 -12.92 22.59 -14.25
N VAL A 245 -12.85 22.47 -15.58
CA VAL A 245 -13.97 22.69 -16.49
C VAL A 245 -14.57 21.34 -16.86
N VAL A 246 -15.82 21.10 -16.44
CA VAL A 246 -16.63 19.98 -16.93
C VAL A 246 -17.36 20.45 -18.18
N LYS A 247 -17.11 19.84 -19.35
CA LYS A 247 -17.95 20.09 -20.52
C LYS A 247 -19.23 19.26 -20.43
N ALA A 248 -20.37 19.94 -20.48
CA ALA A 248 -21.66 19.32 -20.71
C ALA A 248 -21.76 18.85 -22.16
N PHE A 249 -22.14 17.60 -22.39
CA PHE A 249 -22.51 17.10 -23.71
C PHE A 249 -24.00 17.35 -23.96
N GLY A 250 -24.29 18.02 -25.08
CA GLY A 250 -25.65 18.26 -25.57
C GLY A 250 -26.16 17.10 -26.42
N GLN A 251 -27.47 16.87 -26.25
CA GLN A 251 -28.48 16.12 -27.03
C GLN A 251 -28.09 14.79 -27.70
#